data_AF-A0A351UQS0-F1
#
_entry.id   AF-A0A351UQS0-F1
#
_cell.length_a   1.000
_cell.length_b   1.000
_cell.length_c   1.000
_cell.angle_alpha   90.00
_cell.angle_beta   90.00
_cell.angle_gamma   90.00
#
_symmetry.space_group_name_H-M   'P 1'
#
loop_
_entity.id
_entity.type
_entity.pdbx_description
1 polymer ?
#
loop_
_entity_poly.entity_id
_entity_poly.type
_entity_poly.pdbx_seq_one_letter_code
_entity_poly.pdbx_strand_id
1 'polypeptide(L)'
;MAEKKYVTLKLEEVSKSFAKVENDEVTHALNEVSLTMKSGEFISLVGPSGCGKSTILRLVAGLINPTTGKVTVDDKEILESSPERGMVFQKPTLFPWLTVEDNIAFSLKMQDEILKIWREREQLAIMVTHDVDEAIYMGTRVIVMDANPGRVVADIKISEEYPRDRSSASFVEYRNEILNRLHFSGKKQ
;
A
#
# COMPACT_ATOMS: atom_id res chain seq x y z
N MET A 1 14.82 27.33 7.69
CA MET A 1 13.71 26.35 7.64
C MET A 1 13.72 25.78 6.24
N ALA A 2 13.92 24.48 6.07
CA ALA A 2 13.89 23.87 4.73
C ALA A 2 12.45 23.93 4.19
N GLU A 3 12.30 24.34 2.94
CA GLU A 3 11.01 24.39 2.25
C GLU A 3 10.43 22.97 2.18
N LYS A 4 9.20 22.76 2.66
CA LYS A 4 8.54 21.44 2.60
C LYS A 4 8.29 21.09 1.14
N LYS A 5 9.09 20.19 0.58
CA LYS A 5 8.92 19.68 -0.78
C LYS A 5 7.68 18.79 -0.83
N TYR A 6 6.60 19.32 -1.39
CA TYR A 6 5.38 18.57 -1.66
C TYR A 6 5.64 17.63 -2.84
N VAL A 7 5.39 16.35 -2.65
CA VAL A 7 5.54 15.30 -3.66
C VAL A 7 4.16 14.85 -4.13
N THR A 8 4.00 14.69 -5.44
CA THR A 8 2.82 14.08 -6.04
C THR A 8 3.22 12.86 -6.85
N LEU A 9 2.77 11.67 -6.43
CA LEU A 9 2.94 10.41 -7.13
C LEU A 9 1.65 10.07 -7.90
N LYS A 10 1.74 9.84 -9.21
CA LYS A 10 0.60 9.46 -10.04
C LYS A 10 0.88 8.15 -10.77
N LEU A 11 -0.12 7.28 -10.80
CA LEU A 11 -0.25 6.17 -11.72
C LEU A 11 -1.36 6.58 -12.70
N GLU A 12 -1.08 6.54 -13.99
CA GLU A 12 -2.02 6.90 -15.07
C GLU A 12 -2.20 5.70 -16.00
N GLU A 13 -3.37 5.06 -15.91
CA GLU A 13 -3.79 3.91 -16.73
C GLU A 13 -2.74 2.78 -16.75
N VAL A 14 -2.15 2.53 -15.58
CA VAL A 14 -1.02 1.61 -15.46
C VAL A 14 -1.48 0.16 -15.56
N SER A 15 -0.99 -0.53 -16.59
CA SER A 15 -1.12 -1.99 -16.72
C SER A 15 0.25 -2.65 -16.65
N LYS A 16 0.29 -3.87 -16.10
CA LYS A 16 1.53 -4.66 -16.04
C LYS A 16 1.24 -6.12 -16.31
N SER A 17 1.94 -6.66 -17.30
CA SER A 17 1.90 -8.08 -17.65
C SER A 17 3.29 -8.71 -17.49
N PHE A 18 3.33 -9.96 -17.04
CA PHE A 18 4.55 -10.76 -16.94
C PHE A 18 4.40 -12.02 -17.80
N ALA A 19 5.40 -12.32 -18.63
CA ALA A 19 5.46 -13.59 -19.34
C ALA A 19 5.91 -14.69 -18.37
N LYS A 20 5.19 -15.82 -18.32
CA LYS A 20 5.67 -17.03 -17.65
C LYS A 20 6.59 -17.79 -18.60
N VAL A 21 7.80 -18.07 -18.14
CA VAL A 21 8.84 -18.75 -18.93
C VAL A 21 8.50 -20.22 -19.21
N GLU A 22 7.63 -20.84 -18.40
CA GLU A 22 7.37 -22.28 -18.48
C GLU A 22 6.30 -22.70 -19.52
N ASN A 23 5.28 -21.88 -19.78
CA ASN A 23 4.08 -22.30 -20.54
C ASN A 23 3.54 -21.28 -21.56
N ASP A 24 4.32 -20.29 -22.02
CA ASP A 24 3.86 -19.18 -22.89
C ASP A 24 2.61 -18.41 -22.38
N GLU A 25 2.26 -18.59 -21.11
CA GLU A 25 1.14 -17.89 -20.46
C GLU A 25 1.55 -16.48 -20.01
N VAL A 26 0.68 -15.50 -20.27
CA VAL A 26 0.85 -14.12 -19.78
C VAL A 26 0.02 -13.93 -18.52
N THR A 27 0.67 -13.45 -17.45
CA THR A 27 -0.02 -13.05 -16.21
C THR A 27 -0.23 -11.54 -16.21
N HIS A 28 -1.49 -11.11 -16.32
CA HIS A 28 -1.91 -9.71 -16.21
C HIS A 28 -1.98 -9.29 -14.74
N ALA A 29 -0.87 -8.79 -14.20
CA ALA A 29 -0.74 -8.44 -12.79
C ALA A 29 -1.48 -7.15 -12.42
N LEU A 30 -1.56 -6.17 -13.32
CA LEU A 30 -2.33 -4.92 -13.16
C LEU A 30 -3.04 -4.57 -14.46
N ASN A 31 -4.23 -3.99 -14.35
CA ASN A 31 -5.03 -3.52 -15.48
C ASN A 31 -5.59 -2.12 -15.23
N GLU A 32 -5.09 -1.15 -16.00
CA GLU A 32 -5.57 0.25 -16.05
C GLU A 32 -5.72 0.92 -14.68
N VAL A 33 -4.71 0.75 -13.83
CA VAL A 33 -4.72 1.35 -12.48
C VAL A 33 -4.36 2.82 -12.57
N SER A 34 -5.31 3.68 -12.15
CA SER A 34 -5.11 5.12 -12.01
C SER A 34 -5.24 5.53 -10.55
N LEU A 35 -4.19 6.12 -9.98
CA LEU A 35 -4.12 6.56 -8.59
C LEU A 35 -3.29 7.84 -8.47
N THR A 36 -3.72 8.76 -7.61
CA THR A 36 -2.92 9.94 -7.24
C THR A 36 -2.70 9.94 -5.73
N MET A 37 -1.45 10.07 -5.32
CA MET A 37 -0.99 10.07 -3.94
C MET A 37 -0.09 11.29 -3.69
N LYS A 38 -0.15 11.88 -2.49
CA LYS A 38 0.52 13.15 -2.17
C LYS A 38 1.32 13.06 -0.88
N SER A 39 2.28 13.97 -0.70
CA SER A 39 2.93 14.18 0.60
C SER A 39 1.91 14.37 1.72
N GLY A 40 2.24 13.86 2.90
CA GLY A 40 1.35 13.84 4.05
C GLY A 40 0.26 12.76 3.99
N GLU A 41 0.27 11.87 2.99
CA GLU A 41 -0.57 10.68 2.97
C GLU A 41 0.20 9.43 3.43
N PHE A 42 -0.47 8.59 4.21
CA PHE A 42 -0.05 7.23 4.50
C PHE A 42 -1.02 6.31 3.77
N ILE A 43 -0.57 5.69 2.69
CA ILE A 43 -1.40 4.87 1.81
C ILE A 43 -1.24 3.41 2.20
N SER A 44 -2.34 2.74 2.54
CA SER A 44 -2.35 1.31 2.81
C SER A 44 -3.00 0.55 1.65
N LEU A 45 -2.23 -0.29 0.98
CA LEU A 45 -2.72 -1.18 -0.08
C LEU A 45 -3.17 -2.51 0.54
N VAL A 46 -4.44 -2.87 0.35
CA VAL A 46 -5.04 -4.12 0.83
C VAL A 46 -5.69 -4.89 -0.31
N GLY A 47 -5.79 -6.20 -0.19
CA GLY A 47 -6.32 -7.07 -1.24
C GLY A 47 -5.84 -8.52 -1.12
N PRO A 48 -6.48 -9.48 -1.80
CA PRO A 48 -6.08 -10.89 -1.74
C PRO A 48 -4.67 -11.12 -2.30
N SER A 49 -4.08 -12.29 -2.03
CA SER A 49 -2.81 -12.65 -2.67
C SER A 49 -2.94 -12.62 -4.20
N GLY A 50 -1.91 -12.11 -4.89
CA GLY A 50 -1.92 -12.01 -6.36
C GLY A 50 -2.68 -10.81 -6.95
N CYS A 51 -3.31 -9.93 -6.17
CA CYS A 51 -4.03 -8.76 -6.71
C CYS A 51 -3.14 -7.60 -7.21
N GLY A 52 -1.81 -7.73 -7.16
CA GLY A 52 -0.88 -6.73 -7.72
C GLY A 52 -0.31 -5.70 -6.74
N LYS A 53 -0.55 -5.81 -5.42
CA LYS A 53 0.02 -4.92 -4.38
C LYS A 53 1.54 -4.74 -4.49
N SER A 54 2.28 -5.85 -4.51
CA SER A 54 3.74 -5.82 -4.65
C SER A 54 4.19 -5.34 -6.03
N THR A 55 3.35 -5.48 -7.06
CA THR A 55 3.61 -4.93 -8.39
C THR A 55 3.54 -3.41 -8.36
N ILE A 56 2.53 -2.82 -7.70
CA ILE A 56 2.45 -1.36 -7.47
C ILE A 56 3.68 -0.86 -6.71
N LEU A 57 4.07 -1.50 -5.61
CA LEU A 57 5.27 -1.08 -4.86
C LEU A 57 6.53 -1.07 -5.72
N ARG A 58 6.74 -2.11 -6.54
CA ARG A 58 7.93 -2.20 -7.41
C ARG A 58 7.91 -1.15 -8.52
N LEU A 59 6.74 -0.84 -9.08
CA LEU A 59 6.57 0.23 -10.07
C LEU A 59 6.91 1.59 -9.47
N VAL A 60 6.35 1.92 -8.30
CA VAL A 60 6.63 3.18 -7.60
C VAL A 60 8.10 3.29 -7.18
N ALA A 61 8.72 2.19 -6.78
CA ALA A 61 10.14 2.15 -6.47
C ALA A 61 11.05 2.25 -7.72
N GLY A 62 10.50 2.17 -8.93
CA GLY A 62 11.27 2.16 -10.19
C GLY A 62 12.08 0.87 -10.40
N LEU A 63 11.66 -0.23 -9.77
CA LEU A 63 12.29 -1.55 -9.91
C LEU A 63 11.78 -2.32 -11.13
N ILE A 64 10.58 -1.98 -11.60
CA ILE A 64 10.00 -2.49 -12.83
C ILE A 64 9.28 -1.34 -13.54
N ASN A 65 9.16 -1.45 -14.87
CA ASN A 65 8.41 -0.49 -15.68
C ASN A 65 7.00 -1.00 -16.00
N PRO A 66 6.00 -0.13 -16.16
CA PRO A 66 4.67 -0.53 -16.62
C PRO A 66 4.74 -1.13 -18.03
N THR A 67 3.75 -1.96 -18.39
CA THR A 67 3.58 -2.44 -19.78
C THR A 67 2.89 -1.37 -20.63
N THR A 68 1.88 -0.70 -20.06
CA THR A 68 1.20 0.47 -20.63
C THR A 68 0.88 1.46 -19.52
N GLY A 69 0.59 2.71 -19.89
CA GLY A 69 0.42 3.79 -18.94
C GLY A 69 1.77 4.27 -18.38
N LYS A 70 1.73 5.13 -17.37
CA LYS A 70 2.94 5.73 -16.80
C LYS A 70 2.82 5.95 -15.30
N VAL A 71 3.97 5.96 -14.63
CA VAL A 71 4.11 6.28 -13.21
C VAL A 71 4.98 7.51 -13.10
N THR A 72 4.50 8.56 -12.45
CA THR A 72 5.21 9.85 -12.34
C THR A 72 5.35 10.30 -10.89
N VAL A 73 6.47 10.95 -10.57
CA VAL A 73 6.69 11.72 -9.35
C VAL A 73 6.96 13.15 -9.77
N ASP A 74 6.15 14.10 -9.29
CA ASP A 74 6.23 15.51 -9.65
C ASP A 74 6.26 15.70 -11.18
N ASP A 75 5.35 14.98 -11.86
CA ASP A 75 5.17 14.91 -13.31
C ASP A 75 6.38 14.37 -14.10
N LYS A 76 7.43 13.89 -13.41
CA LYS A 76 8.56 13.19 -14.02
C LYS A 76 8.34 11.69 -13.97
N GLU A 77 8.46 11.02 -15.12
CA GLU A 77 8.30 9.57 -15.19
C GLU A 77 9.36 8.82 -14.37
N ILE A 78 8.91 7.75 -13.71
CA ILE A 78 9.77 6.82 -13.00
C ILE A 78 10.19 5.72 -13.98
N LEU A 79 11.43 5.79 -14.46
CA LEU A 79 12.01 4.79 -15.35
C LEU A 79 13.03 3.87 -14.66
N GLU A 80 13.55 4.32 -13.51
CA GLU A 80 14.57 3.64 -12.73
C GLU A 80 14.40 3.94 -11.23
N SER A 81 15.15 3.24 -10.37
CA SER A 81 15.14 3.50 -8.94
C SER A 81 15.86 4.81 -8.58
N SER A 82 15.56 5.38 -7.41
CA SER A 82 16.18 6.63 -6.95
C SER A 82 16.42 6.57 -5.44
N PRO A 83 17.52 7.14 -4.92
CA PRO A 83 17.73 7.32 -3.48
C PRO A 83 16.62 8.12 -2.77
N GLU A 84 15.86 8.93 -3.50
CA GLU A 84 14.71 9.67 -2.96
C GLU A 84 13.49 8.77 -2.67
N ARG A 85 13.51 7.51 -3.12
CA ARG A 85 12.44 6.52 -2.94
C ARG A 85 12.97 5.29 -2.19
N GLY A 86 12.81 5.30 -0.87
CA GLY A 86 13.16 4.17 -0.02
C GLY A 86 12.11 3.06 -0.07
N MET A 87 12.56 1.80 -0.10
CA MET A 87 11.71 0.62 0.05
C MET A 87 12.21 -0.23 1.22
N VAL A 88 11.31 -0.57 2.14
CA VAL A 88 11.59 -1.46 3.27
C VAL A 88 10.86 -2.77 3.06
N PHE A 89 11.58 -3.88 3.20
CA PHE A 89 11.01 -5.22 3.08
C PHE A 89 10.68 -5.76 4.47
N GLN A 90 9.48 -6.32 4.63
CA GLN A 90 9.14 -7.07 5.83
C GLN A 90 9.89 -8.41 5.80
N LYS A 91 10.84 -8.61 6.72
CA LYS A 91 11.36 -9.94 7.04
C LYS A 91 10.58 -10.46 8.25
N PRO A 92 9.93 -11.64 8.16
CA PRO A 92 9.33 -12.25 9.33
C PRO A 92 10.48 -12.76 10.21
N THR A 93 10.78 -12.04 11.29
CA THR A 93 11.79 -12.46 12.25
C THR A 93 11.21 -12.25 13.63
N LEU A 94 10.77 -13.35 14.26
CA LEU A 94 10.53 -13.37 15.69
C LEU A 94 11.87 -13.14 16.38
N PHE A 95 11.88 -12.34 17.44
CA PHE A 95 13.07 -12.10 18.23
C PHE A 95 13.20 -13.23 19.26
N PRO A 96 14.15 -14.19 19.10
CA PRO A 96 14.22 -15.37 19.97
C PRO A 96 14.53 -15.04 21.44
N TRP A 97 15.00 -13.81 21.70
CA TRP A 97 15.31 -13.28 23.03
C TRP A 97 14.16 -12.50 23.66
N LEU A 98 13.02 -12.33 22.97
CA LEU A 98 11.82 -11.72 23.51
C LEU A 98 10.80 -12.78 23.90
N THR A 99 9.99 -12.51 24.93
CA THR A 99 8.84 -13.36 25.25
C THR A 99 7.80 -13.33 24.13
N VAL A 100 6.82 -14.24 24.17
CA VAL A 100 5.70 -14.22 23.19
C VAL A 100 4.93 -12.90 23.29
N GLU A 101 4.65 -12.43 24.50
CA GLU A 101 3.98 -11.16 24.75
C GLU A 101 4.80 -9.98 24.21
N ASP A 102 6.11 -9.97 24.47
CA ASP A 102 7.00 -8.91 23.99
C ASP A 102 7.12 -8.90 22.46
N ASN A 103 7.16 -10.06 21.81
CA ASN A 103 7.16 -10.15 20.35
C ASN A 103 5.87 -9.56 19.75
N ILE A 104 4.71 -9.84 20.35
CA ILE A 104 3.42 -9.29 19.91
C ILE A 104 3.37 -7.77 20.15
N ALA A 105 3.76 -7.33 21.35
CA ALA A 105 3.76 -5.92 21.71
C ALA A 105 4.77 -5.10 20.88
N PHE A 106 5.89 -5.72 20.46
CA PHE A 106 6.91 -5.07 19.64
C PHE A 106 6.34 -4.60 18.30
N SER A 107 5.53 -5.42 17.62
CA SER A 107 4.91 -5.04 16.34
C SER A 107 4.00 -3.82 16.48
N LEU A 108 3.23 -3.73 17.57
CA LEU A 108 2.38 -2.57 17.87
C LEU A 108 3.22 -1.32 18.15
N LYS A 109 4.27 -1.43 18.99
CA LYS A 109 5.19 -0.31 19.27
C LYS A 109 5.89 0.20 18.01
N MET A 110 6.25 -0.69 17.09
CA MET A 110 6.86 -0.31 15.81
C MET A 110 5.91 0.45 14.91
N GLN A 111 4.62 0.09 14.87
CA GLN A 111 3.62 0.86 14.14
C GLN A 111 3.54 2.30 14.65
N ASP A 112 3.54 2.48 15.98
CA ASP A 112 3.48 3.80 16.61
C ASP A 112 4.74 4.65 16.31
N GLU A 113 5.93 4.05 16.36
CA GLU A 113 7.18 4.75 16.02
C GLU A 113 7.24 5.15 14.53
N ILE A 114 6.77 4.27 13.63
CA ILE A 114 6.67 4.57 12.20
C ILE A 114 5.71 5.75 11.97
N LEU A 115 4.54 5.74 12.63
CA LEU A 115 3.58 6.83 12.54
C LEU A 115 4.14 8.14 13.07
N LYS A 116 4.87 8.10 14.18
CA LYS A 116 5.52 9.29 14.75
C LYS A 116 6.51 9.91 13.75
N ILE A 117 7.42 9.12 13.18
CA ILE A 117 8.40 9.59 12.20
C ILE A 117 7.69 10.14 10.95
N TRP A 118 6.67 9.43 10.46
CA TRP A 118 5.89 9.87 9.30
C TRP A 118 5.18 11.21 9.57
N ARG A 119 4.57 11.39 10.74
CA ARG A 119 3.92 12.66 11.13
C ARG A 119 4.92 13.81 11.25
N GLU A 120 6.12 13.56 11.75
CA GLU A 120 7.17 14.58 11.84
C GLU A 120 7.72 14.98 10.46
N ARG A 121 7.79 14.04 9.52
CA ARG A 121 8.41 14.26 8.20
C ARG A 121 7.42 14.64 7.10
N GLU A 122 6.13 14.34 7.27
CA GLU A 122 5.05 14.55 6.28
C GLU A 122 5.37 13.99 4.88
N GLN A 123 6.13 12.90 4.83
CA GLN A 123 6.47 12.23 3.58
C GLN A 123 5.29 11.38 3.09
N LEU A 124 5.23 11.11 1.79
CA LEU A 124 4.33 10.08 1.27
C LEU A 124 4.86 8.70 1.70
N ALA A 125 4.02 7.93 2.40
CA ALA A 125 4.31 6.55 2.76
C ALA A 125 3.32 5.60 2.07
N ILE A 126 3.82 4.46 1.57
CA ILE A 126 2.99 3.40 1.01
C ILE A 126 3.33 2.10 1.74
N MET A 127 2.31 1.48 2.30
CA MET A 127 2.40 0.19 2.99
C MET A 127 1.53 -0.84 2.27
N VAL A 128 2.03 -2.07 2.20
CA VAL A 128 1.24 -3.24 1.81
C VAL A 128 1.03 -4.08 3.05
N THR A 129 -0.22 -4.39 3.35
CA THR A 129 -0.56 -5.33 4.42
C THR A 129 -1.66 -6.28 3.96
N HIS A 130 -1.75 -7.42 4.65
CA HIS A 130 -2.85 -8.37 4.53
C HIS A 130 -3.86 -8.20 5.68
N ASP A 131 -3.56 -7.35 6.65
CA ASP A 131 -4.41 -7.07 7.81
C ASP A 131 -5.18 -5.76 7.59
N VAL A 132 -6.50 -5.83 7.68
CA VAL A 132 -7.38 -4.67 7.51
C VAL A 132 -7.25 -3.68 8.67
N ASP A 133 -7.07 -4.17 9.90
CA ASP A 133 -6.93 -3.33 11.08
C ASP A 133 -5.61 -2.56 11.02
N GLU A 134 -4.53 -3.15 10.54
CA GLU A 134 -3.28 -2.41 10.30
C GLU A 134 -3.44 -1.33 9.24
N ALA A 135 -4.17 -1.62 8.16
CA ALA A 135 -4.41 -0.66 7.08
C ALA A 135 -5.22 0.55 7.57
N ILE A 136 -6.27 0.32 8.37
CA ILE A 136 -7.05 1.38 8.97
C ILE A 136 -6.27 2.06 10.08
N TYR A 137 -5.46 1.36 10.86
CA TYR A 137 -4.69 1.97 11.94
C TYR A 137 -3.63 2.93 11.40
N MET A 138 -2.90 2.52 10.36
CA MET A 138 -1.78 3.27 9.82
C MET A 138 -2.16 4.28 8.73
N GLY A 139 -3.14 3.96 7.89
CA GLY A 139 -3.36 4.66 6.62
C GLY A 139 -4.29 5.88 6.71
N THR A 140 -3.91 7.02 6.13
CA THR A 140 -4.85 8.11 5.84
C THR A 140 -5.80 7.75 4.71
N ARG A 141 -5.40 6.82 3.83
CA ARG A 141 -6.21 6.23 2.77
C ARG A 141 -5.92 4.73 2.66
N VAL A 142 -6.98 3.95 2.50
CA VAL A 142 -6.90 2.51 2.22
C VAL A 142 -7.35 2.25 0.79
N ILE A 143 -6.45 1.72 -0.03
CA ILE A 143 -6.72 1.33 -1.41
C ILE A 143 -6.99 -0.16 -1.43
N VAL A 144 -8.21 -0.52 -1.79
CA VAL A 144 -8.64 -1.92 -1.89
C VAL A 144 -8.42 -2.40 -3.32
N MET A 145 -7.67 -3.48 -3.46
CA MET A 145 -7.33 -4.11 -4.73
C MET A 145 -8.03 -5.46 -4.87
N ASP A 146 -8.40 -5.80 -6.10
CA ASP A 146 -8.93 -7.10 -6.50
C ASP A 146 -8.00 -7.77 -7.53
N ALA A 147 -8.04 -9.10 -7.62
CA ALA A 147 -7.25 -9.91 -8.55
C ALA A 147 -7.98 -10.18 -9.88
N ASN A 148 -7.20 -10.74 -10.82
CA ASN A 148 -7.66 -11.32 -12.10
C ASN A 148 -8.52 -10.39 -12.99
N PRO A 149 -7.92 -9.36 -13.62
CA PRO A 149 -6.58 -8.80 -13.36
C PRO A 149 -6.58 -7.81 -12.18
N GLY A 150 -5.37 -7.47 -11.71
CA GLY A 150 -5.16 -6.55 -10.60
C GLY A 150 -5.75 -5.17 -10.84
N ARG A 151 -6.74 -4.75 -10.04
CA ARG A 151 -7.42 -3.44 -10.19
C ARG A 151 -7.79 -2.82 -8.86
N VAL A 152 -7.92 -1.50 -8.83
CA VAL A 152 -8.44 -0.77 -7.67
C VAL A 152 -9.96 -0.85 -7.68
N VAL A 153 -10.55 -1.31 -6.57
CA VAL A 153 -12.02 -1.44 -6.41
C VAL A 153 -12.60 -0.48 -5.37
N ALA A 154 -11.76 0.08 -4.51
CA ALA A 154 -12.14 1.17 -3.62
C ALA A 154 -10.90 1.99 -3.22
N ASP A 155 -11.13 3.27 -2.97
CA ASP A 155 -10.17 4.23 -2.41
C ASP A 155 -10.87 4.92 -1.24
N ILE A 156 -10.58 4.45 -0.03
CA ILE A 156 -11.32 4.80 1.18
C ILE A 156 -10.46 5.76 2.00
N LYS A 157 -10.94 6.99 2.18
CA LYS A 157 -10.28 7.98 3.03
C LYS A 157 -10.65 7.72 4.49
N ILE A 158 -9.64 7.59 5.35
CA ILE A 158 -9.82 7.43 6.78
C ILE A 158 -9.76 8.82 7.43
N SER A 159 -10.88 9.23 8.02
CA SER A 159 -11.05 10.57 8.59
C SER A 159 -10.64 10.68 10.06
N GLU A 160 -10.43 9.56 10.75
CA GLU A 160 -9.99 9.53 12.14
C GLU A 160 -8.57 10.08 12.32
N GLU A 161 -8.40 10.90 13.35
CA GLU A 161 -7.10 11.42 13.76
C GLU A 161 -6.27 10.38 14.52
N TYR A 162 -4.95 10.59 14.57
CA TYR A 162 -4.03 9.72 15.31
C TYR A 162 -3.81 10.23 16.74
N PRO A 163 -3.66 9.34 17.75
CA PRO A 163 -3.72 7.88 17.66
C PRO A 163 -5.15 7.37 17.53
N ARG A 164 -5.35 6.30 16.73
CA ARG A 164 -6.67 5.75 16.46
C ARG A 164 -7.05 4.70 17.50
N ASP A 165 -8.32 4.73 17.92
CA ASP A 165 -8.88 3.71 18.79
C ASP A 165 -9.50 2.60 17.92
N ARG A 166 -8.88 1.41 17.95
CA ARG A 166 -9.35 0.23 17.21
C ARG A 166 -10.73 -0.27 17.65
N SER A 167 -11.21 0.18 18.81
CA SER A 167 -12.54 -0.14 19.34
C SER A 167 -13.60 0.92 19.03
N SER A 168 -13.21 2.04 18.40
CA SER A 168 -14.15 3.10 18.03
C SER A 168 -15.18 2.60 17.02
N ALA A 169 -16.39 3.16 17.08
CA ALA A 169 -17.47 2.78 16.17
C ALA A 169 -17.07 3.04 14.70
N SER A 170 -16.44 4.19 14.42
CA SER A 170 -15.97 4.54 13.08
C SER A 170 -14.89 3.60 12.57
N PHE A 171 -13.98 3.11 13.43
CA PHE A 171 -12.95 2.15 13.04
C PHE A 171 -13.59 0.82 12.62
N VAL A 172 -14.58 0.36 13.39
CA VAL A 172 -15.35 -0.85 13.09
C VAL A 172 -16.14 -0.69 11.79
N GLU A 173 -16.69 0.49 11.51
CA GLU A 173 -17.37 0.79 10.24
C GLU A 173 -16.41 0.69 9.05
N TYR A 174 -15.23 1.33 9.12
CA TYR A 174 -14.20 1.21 8.08
C TYR A 174 -13.77 -0.25 7.85
N ARG A 175 -13.59 -1.00 8.93
CA ARG A 175 -13.25 -2.43 8.87
C ARG A 175 -14.31 -3.22 8.13
N ASN A 176 -15.57 -3.04 8.48
CA ASN A 176 -16.68 -3.73 7.83
C ASN A 176 -16.80 -3.33 6.35
N GLU A 177 -16.62 -2.04 6.02
CA GLU A 177 -16.61 -1.60 4.63
C GLU A 177 -15.50 -2.29 3.83
N ILE A 178 -14.26 -2.25 4.31
CA ILE A 178 -13.11 -2.83 3.61
C ILE A 178 -13.28 -4.35 3.47
N LEU A 179 -13.67 -5.05 4.54
CA LEU A 179 -13.90 -6.49 4.49
C LEU A 179 -14.99 -6.86 3.49
N ASN A 180 -16.09 -6.11 3.44
CA ASN A 180 -17.13 -6.34 2.44
C ASN A 180 -16.56 -6.23 1.02
N ARG A 181 -15.80 -5.18 0.71
CA ARG A 181 -15.16 -5.01 -0.61
C ARG A 181 -14.23 -6.18 -0.96
N LEU A 182 -13.47 -6.69 0.01
CA LEU A 182 -12.60 -7.85 -0.15
C LEU A 182 -13.37 -9.16 -0.38
N HIS A 183 -14.47 -9.38 0.34
CA HIS A 183 -15.29 -10.58 0.19
C HIS A 183 -16.09 -10.61 -1.11
N PHE A 184 -16.55 -9.45 -1.60
CA PHE A 184 -17.19 -9.36 -2.93
C PHE A 184 -16.19 -9.61 -4.06
N SER A 185 -14.89 -9.36 -3.85
CA SER A 185 -13.81 -9.70 -4.77
C SER A 185 -13.58 -11.23 -4.86
N GLY A 186 -13.70 -11.96 -3.75
CA GLY A 186 -13.53 -13.42 -3.71
C GLY A 186 -14.73 -14.26 -4.18
N LYS A 187 -15.90 -13.65 -4.39
CA LYS A 187 -17.11 -14.32 -4.92
C LYS A 187 -17.36 -13.90 -6.37
N LYS A 188 -16.58 -14.45 -7.30
CA LYS A 188 -17.01 -14.61 -8.70
C LYS A 188 -17.05 -16.10 -9.01
N GLN A 189 -18.29 -16.61 -9.18
CA GLN A 189 -18.58 -17.86 -9.89
C GLN A 189 -18.13 -17.74 -11.34
#